data_AF-A0A327K8Y1-F1
#
_entry.id   AF-A0A327K8Y1-F1
#
_cell.length_a   1.000
_cell.length_b   1.000
_cell.length_c   1.000
_cell.angle_alpha   90.00
_cell.angle_beta   90.00
_cell.angle_gamma   90.00
#
_symmetry.space_group_name_H-M   'P 1'
#
loop_
_entity.id
_entity.type
_entity.pdbx_description
1 polymer ?
#
loop_
_entity_poly.entity_id
_entity_poly.type
_entity_poly.pdbx_seq_one_letter_code
_entity_poly.pdbx_strand_id
1 'polypeptide(L)'
;MRTGLDRAELFEERIATDAVGFAEATIAGLLAFVGSSTAAKRKLGLKAVSRRADGWPAWYVWLAGRTDAFEIVLVPSDGDGATGVDGIELAIRCFPDPADETLFATFTDGEQEARISALFDRTGTPAVGAAGDLDPSLYHVGTIGLVPRAGGWVDLTLSTQDVWCEIETSACGPRRRRSVPGTALSAPIVDLLVCAHALVGRQPPAAVEIRSAPGLVWHLGPGDSATVRPDPDLSALEIRVTGLPRFGVPVDRQRRAAARLDDAAGGRLLLWPAGPERPPAVAPFDLAAWWDAAGWRLPPIGAMCGCHAGEVGVAGPDERDEPASSRPTVRQGGRA
;
A
#
# COMPACT_ATOMS: atom_id res chain seq x y z
N MET A 1 -5.93 -35.84 -33.86
CA MET A 1 -6.93 -34.89 -33.33
C MET A 1 -6.49 -34.47 -31.94
N ARG A 2 -5.75 -33.38 -31.82
CA ARG A 2 -5.52 -32.69 -30.54
C ARG A 2 -6.46 -31.48 -30.56
N THR A 3 -7.38 -31.48 -29.60
CA THR A 3 -8.31 -30.40 -29.27
C THR A 3 -7.53 -29.09 -29.14
N GLY A 4 -8.00 -28.05 -29.81
CA GLY A 4 -7.42 -26.72 -29.69
C GLY A 4 -7.59 -26.24 -28.25
N LEU A 5 -6.48 -26.05 -27.55
CA LEU A 5 -6.45 -25.29 -26.30
C LEU A 5 -7.16 -23.96 -26.54
N ASP A 6 -8.07 -23.62 -25.64
CA ASP A 6 -8.84 -22.39 -25.75
C ASP A 6 -7.86 -21.21 -25.72
N ARG A 7 -8.13 -20.15 -26.49
CA ARG A 7 -7.31 -18.93 -26.48
C ARG A 7 -7.26 -18.29 -25.08
N ALA A 8 -8.21 -18.63 -24.20
CA ALA A 8 -8.20 -18.29 -22.79
C ALA A 8 -7.07 -19.02 -22.03
N GLU A 9 -6.92 -20.33 -22.22
CA GLU A 9 -5.87 -21.15 -21.56
C GLU A 9 -4.46 -20.70 -22.00
N LEU A 10 -4.27 -20.42 -23.29
CA LEU A 10 -2.99 -19.87 -23.81
C LEU A 10 -2.68 -18.45 -23.32
N PHE A 11 -3.69 -17.69 -22.86
CA PHE A 11 -3.51 -16.36 -22.30
C PHE A 11 -3.14 -16.42 -20.81
N GLU A 12 -3.75 -17.34 -20.05
CA GLU A 12 -3.42 -17.62 -18.65
C GLU A 12 -2.00 -18.20 -18.53
N GLU A 13 -1.62 -19.12 -19.42
CA GLU A 13 -0.28 -19.73 -19.45
C GLU A 13 0.83 -18.69 -19.74
N ARG A 14 0.56 -17.68 -20.58
CA ARG A 14 1.52 -16.59 -20.86
C ARG A 14 1.64 -15.57 -19.74
N ILE A 15 0.62 -15.39 -18.92
CA ILE A 15 0.69 -14.46 -17.78
C ILE A 15 1.36 -15.14 -16.59
N ALA A 16 1.19 -16.44 -16.42
CA ALA A 16 2.00 -17.23 -15.49
C ALA A 16 3.51 -17.13 -15.80
N THR A 17 3.89 -16.84 -17.04
CA THR A 17 5.30 -16.76 -17.46
C THR A 17 6.01 -15.46 -17.03
N ASP A 18 5.29 -14.38 -16.67
CA ASP A 18 5.89 -13.11 -16.23
C ASP A 18 5.01 -12.37 -15.20
N ALA A 19 4.88 -12.98 -14.01
CA ALA A 19 4.21 -12.35 -12.87
C ALA A 19 4.86 -11.00 -12.52
N VAL A 20 6.19 -10.94 -12.43
CA VAL A 20 6.92 -9.72 -12.07
C VAL A 20 6.58 -8.57 -13.02
N GLY A 21 6.67 -8.79 -14.33
CA GLY A 21 6.32 -7.78 -15.33
C GLY A 21 4.85 -7.39 -15.32
N PHE A 22 3.93 -8.32 -14.98
CA PHE A 22 2.53 -7.97 -14.79
C PHE A 22 2.31 -7.06 -13.56
N ALA A 23 2.92 -7.36 -12.42
CA ALA A 23 2.85 -6.52 -11.22
C ALA A 23 3.42 -5.13 -11.49
N GLU A 24 4.62 -5.08 -12.09
CA GLU A 24 5.28 -3.82 -12.42
C GLU A 24 4.43 -2.97 -13.37
N ALA A 25 3.96 -3.54 -14.47
CA ALA A 25 3.14 -2.81 -15.44
C ALA A 25 1.84 -2.30 -14.82
N THR A 26 1.25 -3.06 -13.90
CA THR A 26 -0.01 -2.70 -13.25
C THR A 26 0.21 -1.62 -12.20
N ILE A 27 1.04 -1.87 -11.19
CA ILE A 27 1.23 -0.93 -10.08
C ILE A 27 2.00 0.31 -10.52
N ALA A 28 3.13 0.16 -11.23
CA ALA A 28 3.89 1.32 -11.69
C ALA A 28 3.10 2.16 -12.69
N GLY A 29 2.32 1.53 -13.58
CA GLY A 29 1.47 2.22 -14.54
C GLY A 29 0.42 3.10 -13.86
N LEU A 30 -0.30 2.53 -12.87
CA LEU A 30 -1.30 3.28 -12.09
C LEU A 30 -0.66 4.42 -11.30
N LEU A 31 0.40 4.14 -10.56
CA LEU A 31 1.05 5.14 -9.72
C LEU A 31 1.73 6.25 -10.55
N ALA A 32 2.30 5.92 -11.72
CA ALA A 32 2.84 6.91 -12.64
C ALA A 32 1.72 7.77 -13.25
N PHE A 33 0.60 7.17 -13.65
CA PHE A 33 -0.55 7.90 -14.16
C PHE A 33 -1.07 8.90 -13.11
N VAL A 34 -1.33 8.43 -11.88
CA VAL A 34 -1.79 9.29 -10.80
C VAL A 34 -0.74 10.35 -10.48
N GLY A 35 0.53 9.94 -10.32
CA GLY A 35 1.65 10.80 -9.97
C GLY A 35 1.93 11.91 -10.99
N SER A 36 1.60 11.70 -12.27
CA SER A 36 1.78 12.69 -13.35
C SER A 36 0.68 13.76 -13.41
N SER A 37 -0.44 13.58 -12.69
CA SER A 37 -1.59 14.49 -12.72
C SER A 37 -1.86 15.09 -11.35
N THR A 38 -1.57 16.38 -11.16
CA THR A 38 -1.86 17.10 -9.90
C THR A 38 -3.32 16.97 -9.47
N ALA A 39 -4.25 16.94 -10.43
CA ALA A 39 -5.66 16.74 -10.15
C ALA A 39 -5.99 15.32 -9.68
N ALA A 40 -5.37 14.30 -10.29
CA ALA A 40 -5.50 12.90 -9.85
C ALA A 40 -4.91 12.73 -8.44
N LYS A 41 -3.68 13.22 -8.22
CA LYS A 41 -3.01 13.20 -6.91
C LYS A 41 -3.88 13.76 -5.80
N ARG A 42 -4.44 14.96 -6.01
CA ARG A 42 -5.32 15.61 -5.04
C ARG A 42 -6.61 14.82 -4.80
N LYS A 43 -7.22 14.28 -5.84
CA LYS A 43 -8.47 13.49 -5.73
C LYS A 43 -8.26 12.17 -5.00
N LEU A 44 -7.13 11.51 -5.24
CA LEU A 44 -6.78 10.21 -4.68
C LEU A 44 -5.96 10.30 -3.39
N GLY A 45 -5.71 11.51 -2.87
CA GLY A 45 -4.90 11.69 -1.68
C GLY A 45 -3.44 11.24 -1.85
N LEU A 46 -2.88 11.20 -3.06
CA LEU A 46 -1.47 10.86 -3.29
C LEU A 46 -0.59 12.12 -3.15
N LYS A 47 0.28 12.15 -2.14
CA LYS A 47 1.28 13.23 -1.96
C LYS A 47 2.49 13.01 -2.85
N ALA A 48 3.07 11.82 -2.84
CA ALA A 48 4.24 11.47 -3.63
C ALA A 48 4.31 9.95 -3.85
N VAL A 49 5.08 9.56 -4.87
CA VAL A 49 5.46 8.17 -5.10
C VAL A 49 6.91 8.12 -5.58
N SER A 50 7.65 7.11 -5.16
CA SER A 50 8.99 6.80 -5.65
C SER A 50 9.11 5.29 -5.90
N ARG A 51 9.85 4.89 -6.93
CA ARG A 51 10.18 3.48 -7.16
C ARG A 51 11.48 3.16 -6.43
N ARG A 52 11.53 2.03 -5.74
CA ARG A 52 12.78 1.51 -5.17
C ARG A 52 13.71 1.04 -6.30
N ALA A 53 14.99 1.39 -6.21
CA ALA A 53 15.96 1.14 -7.28
C ALA A 53 16.54 -0.29 -7.25
N ASP A 54 16.45 -0.95 -6.10
CA ASP A 54 17.09 -2.22 -5.79
C ASP A 54 16.11 -3.30 -5.30
N GLY A 55 16.54 -4.55 -5.46
CA GLY A 55 15.80 -5.74 -5.04
C GLY A 55 14.54 -6.01 -5.87
N TRP A 56 13.56 -6.63 -5.22
CA TRP A 56 12.25 -6.88 -5.82
C TRP A 56 11.49 -5.56 -6.06
N PRO A 57 10.62 -5.51 -7.09
CA PRO A 57 9.86 -4.31 -7.41
C PRO A 57 9.11 -3.78 -6.18
N ALA A 58 9.37 -2.52 -5.85
CA ALA A 58 8.71 -1.84 -4.75
C ALA A 58 8.45 -0.37 -5.07
N TRP A 59 7.40 0.16 -4.46
CA TRP A 59 6.99 1.56 -4.57
C TRP A 59 6.78 2.16 -3.19
N TYR A 60 7.51 3.23 -2.91
CA TYR A 60 7.25 4.07 -1.76
C TYR A 60 6.12 5.04 -2.08
N VAL A 61 5.12 5.11 -1.20
CA VAL A 61 3.90 5.89 -1.37
C VAL A 61 3.72 6.79 -0.15
N TRP A 62 3.54 8.09 -0.40
CA TRP A 62 3.16 9.05 0.63
C TRP A 62 1.77 9.57 0.35
N LEU A 63 0.91 9.52 1.35
CA LEU A 63 -0.48 9.97 1.25
C LEU A 63 -0.65 11.38 1.83
N ALA A 64 -1.60 12.14 1.28
CA ALA A 64 -1.96 13.47 1.76
C ALA A 64 -2.65 13.36 3.12
N GLY A 65 -2.28 14.25 4.05
CA GLY A 65 -2.82 14.24 5.41
C GLY A 65 -2.22 13.16 6.31
N ARG A 66 -1.24 12.39 5.82
CA ARG A 66 -0.47 11.42 6.62
C ARG A 66 1.00 11.81 6.67
N THR A 67 1.63 11.47 7.79
CA THR A 67 3.08 11.65 8.02
C THR A 67 3.86 10.37 7.73
N ASP A 68 3.23 9.21 7.89
CA ASP A 68 3.82 7.90 7.59
C ASP A 68 4.15 7.72 6.11
N ALA A 69 5.14 6.88 5.85
CA ALA A 69 5.45 6.39 4.51
C ALA A 69 4.96 4.93 4.35
N PHE A 70 4.58 4.57 3.13
CA PHE A 70 4.15 3.20 2.81
C PHE A 70 5.08 2.60 1.77
N GLU A 71 5.24 1.28 1.80
CA GLU A 71 5.86 0.50 0.74
C GLU A 71 4.85 -0.53 0.23
N ILE A 72 4.72 -0.60 -1.09
CA ILE A 72 4.08 -1.73 -1.78
C ILE A 72 5.22 -2.51 -2.43
N VAL A 73 5.47 -3.74 -2.00
CA VAL A 73 6.60 -4.55 -2.48
C VAL A 73 6.13 -5.91 -2.95
N LEU A 74 6.66 -6.36 -4.09
CA LEU A 74 6.43 -7.70 -4.60
C LEU A 74 6.98 -8.75 -3.64
N VAL A 75 6.13 -9.69 -3.23
CA VAL A 75 6.54 -10.84 -2.42
C VAL A 75 6.96 -11.95 -3.39
N PRO A 76 8.19 -12.46 -3.29
CA PRO A 76 8.63 -13.58 -4.11
C PRO A 76 7.78 -14.80 -3.77
N SER A 77 7.19 -15.43 -4.80
CA SER A 77 6.57 -16.73 -4.62
C SER A 77 7.68 -17.77 -4.65
N ASP A 78 8.01 -18.33 -3.48
CA ASP A 78 8.77 -19.57 -3.41
C ASP A 78 7.85 -20.64 -3.97
N GLY A 79 8.12 -21.16 -5.18
CA GLY A 79 7.21 -21.96 -6.01
C GLY A 79 6.59 -23.24 -5.41
N ASP A 80 6.68 -23.47 -4.11
CA ASP A 80 5.83 -24.39 -3.35
C ASP A 80 4.49 -23.70 -3.07
N GLY A 81 3.51 -23.91 -3.96
CA GLY A 81 2.18 -23.27 -3.98
C GLY A 81 1.29 -23.46 -2.74
N ALA A 82 1.73 -22.96 -1.58
CA ALA A 82 1.06 -23.08 -0.29
C ALA A 82 0.04 -21.96 -0.03
N THR A 83 0.08 -20.83 -0.75
CA THR A 83 -0.85 -19.71 -0.48
C THR A 83 -2.17 -19.80 -1.25
N GLY A 84 -2.35 -20.73 -2.20
CA GLY A 84 -3.63 -20.95 -2.88
C GLY A 84 -4.15 -19.74 -3.67
N VAL A 85 -3.34 -18.69 -3.86
CA VAL A 85 -3.70 -17.52 -4.66
C VAL A 85 -3.19 -17.75 -6.08
N ASP A 86 -4.11 -17.89 -7.03
CA ASP A 86 -3.80 -17.93 -8.47
C ASP A 86 -3.35 -16.54 -8.97
N GLY A 87 -2.24 -15.99 -8.46
CA GLY A 87 -1.84 -14.62 -8.79
C GLY A 87 -0.54 -14.14 -8.15
N ILE A 88 -0.42 -12.82 -8.10
CA ILE A 88 0.74 -12.11 -7.59
C ILE A 88 0.46 -11.60 -6.19
N GLU A 89 1.43 -11.74 -5.29
CA GLU A 89 1.34 -11.23 -3.94
C GLU A 89 2.24 -9.99 -3.75
N LEU A 90 1.69 -8.94 -3.14
CA LEU A 90 2.40 -7.72 -2.77
C LEU A 90 2.19 -7.47 -1.28
N ALA A 91 3.25 -7.18 -0.54
CA ALA A 91 3.15 -6.73 0.84
C ALA A 91 2.92 -5.23 0.90
N ILE A 92 2.04 -4.80 1.80
CA ILE A 92 1.92 -3.42 2.25
C ILE A 92 2.72 -3.29 3.54
N ARG A 93 3.70 -2.38 3.56
CA ARG A 93 4.38 -1.97 4.77
C ARG A 93 4.09 -0.53 5.12
N CYS A 94 3.98 -0.22 6.41
CA CYS A 94 3.81 1.13 6.92
C CYS A 94 4.99 1.49 7.81
N PHE A 95 5.73 2.54 7.42
CA PHE A 95 6.82 3.11 8.20
C PHE A 95 6.27 4.30 9.00
N PRO A 96 5.92 4.10 10.28
CA PRO A 96 5.27 5.13 11.09
C PRO A 96 6.19 6.35 11.26
N ASP A 97 5.61 7.55 11.34
CA ASP A 97 6.36 8.73 11.79
C ASP A 97 6.63 8.64 13.31
N PRO A 98 7.90 8.69 13.78
CA PRO A 98 8.21 8.72 15.20
C PRO A 98 7.56 9.88 15.97
N ALA A 99 7.18 10.96 15.28
CA ALA A 99 6.45 12.07 15.91
C ALA A 99 4.99 11.73 16.24
N ASP A 100 4.40 10.72 15.60
CA ASP A 100 3.10 10.16 16.00
C ASP A 100 3.33 9.05 17.03
N GLU A 101 3.55 9.46 18.29
CA GLU A 101 3.81 8.54 19.39
C GLU A 101 2.69 7.48 19.57
N THR A 102 1.45 7.80 19.19
CA THR A 102 0.31 6.90 19.35
C THR A 102 0.39 5.72 18.40
N LEU A 103 0.65 5.98 17.11
CA LEU A 103 0.83 4.91 16.14
C LEU A 103 2.19 4.23 16.31
N PHE A 104 3.25 5.00 16.54
CA PHE A 104 4.62 4.51 16.65
C PHE A 104 4.78 3.47 17.77
N ALA A 105 4.18 3.71 18.94
CA ALA A 105 4.21 2.80 20.08
C ALA A 105 3.47 1.47 19.85
N THR A 106 2.71 1.32 18.76
CA THR A 106 2.04 0.06 18.41
C THR A 106 2.96 -0.96 17.74
N PHE A 107 4.09 -0.52 17.20
CA PHE A 107 5.10 -1.36 16.58
C PHE A 107 6.04 -1.95 17.65
N THR A 108 6.75 -2.99 17.30
CA THR A 108 7.68 -3.66 18.21
C THR A 108 8.88 -2.77 18.56
N ASP A 109 9.48 -2.97 19.74
CA ASP A 109 10.67 -2.20 20.16
C ASP A 109 11.77 -2.22 19.06
N GLY A 110 11.99 -3.37 18.40
CA GLY A 110 12.92 -3.49 17.29
C GLY A 110 12.53 -2.73 16.01
N GLU A 111 11.24 -2.66 15.67
CA GLU A 111 10.75 -1.80 14.59
C GLU A 111 10.93 -0.32 14.97
N GLN A 112 10.65 0.06 16.21
CA GLN A 112 10.84 1.44 16.66
C GLN A 112 12.32 1.85 16.60
N GLU A 113 13.22 1.01 17.12
CA GLU A 113 14.67 1.23 17.06
C GLU A 113 15.18 1.32 15.62
N ALA A 114 14.78 0.38 14.75
CA ALA A 114 15.15 0.41 13.34
C ALA A 114 14.67 1.71 12.67
N ARG A 115 13.44 2.15 12.96
CA ARG A 115 12.82 3.33 12.34
C ARG A 115 13.53 4.65 12.65
N ILE A 116 14.16 4.77 13.83
CA ILE A 116 14.93 5.96 14.25
C ILE A 116 16.43 5.84 13.96
N SER A 117 16.88 4.70 13.44
CA SER A 117 18.28 4.46 13.09
C SER A 117 18.66 5.05 11.73
N ALA A 118 19.94 4.91 11.35
CA ALA A 118 20.43 5.29 10.04
C ALA A 118 19.90 4.42 8.88
N LEU A 119 19.14 3.35 9.16
CA LEU A 119 18.48 2.53 8.14
C LEU A 119 17.37 3.29 7.41
N PHE A 120 16.88 4.40 7.97
CA PHE A 120 15.84 5.25 7.36
C PHE A 120 16.39 6.62 7.02
N ASP A 121 15.92 7.17 5.90
CA ASP A 121 16.26 8.54 5.51
C ASP A 121 15.22 9.56 6.00
N ARG A 122 15.48 10.84 5.71
CA ARG A 122 14.60 11.96 6.09
C ARG A 122 13.20 11.91 5.47
N THR A 123 12.97 11.07 4.47
CA THR A 123 11.65 10.90 3.84
C THR A 123 10.79 9.86 4.54
N GLY A 124 11.34 9.19 5.56
CA GLY A 124 10.66 8.17 6.35
C GLY A 124 10.64 6.80 5.69
N THR A 125 11.43 6.59 4.63
CA THR A 125 11.62 5.29 3.96
C THR A 125 13.01 4.74 4.23
N PRO A 126 13.23 3.43 4.01
CA PRO A 126 14.57 2.86 4.09
C PRO A 126 15.55 3.64 3.20
N ALA A 127 16.73 3.92 3.75
CA ALA A 127 17.82 4.56 3.02
C ALA A 127 18.27 3.68 1.84
N VAL A 128 18.90 4.29 0.84
CA VAL A 128 19.39 3.57 -0.35
C VAL A 128 20.32 2.43 0.07
N GLY A 129 19.99 1.20 -0.33
CA GLY A 129 20.74 -0.01 0.01
C GLY A 129 20.42 -0.63 1.38
N ALA A 130 19.73 0.09 2.28
CA ALA A 130 19.37 -0.41 3.61
C ALA A 130 18.12 -1.30 3.60
N ALA A 131 17.34 -1.29 2.51
CA ALA A 131 16.12 -2.10 2.40
C ALA A 131 16.39 -3.60 2.47
N GLY A 132 17.56 -4.06 2.02
CA GLY A 132 17.99 -5.46 2.12
C GLY A 132 18.39 -5.90 3.53
N ASP A 133 18.67 -4.94 4.42
CA ASP A 133 19.05 -5.20 5.82
C ASP A 133 17.83 -5.32 6.75
N LEU A 134 16.65 -4.89 6.28
CA LEU A 134 15.40 -5.00 7.02
C LEU A 134 14.77 -6.38 6.79
N ASP A 135 14.40 -7.05 7.88
CA ASP A 135 13.65 -8.30 7.77
C ASP A 135 12.33 -8.07 7.01
N PRO A 136 11.99 -8.92 6.02
CA PRO A 136 10.82 -8.69 5.18
C PRO A 136 9.47 -8.66 5.91
N SER A 137 9.38 -9.21 7.12
CA SER A 137 8.17 -9.22 7.94
C SER A 137 7.97 -7.91 8.72
N LEU A 138 9.01 -7.10 8.89
CA LEU A 138 8.91 -5.84 9.62
C LEU A 138 7.98 -4.87 8.89
N TYR A 139 7.24 -4.11 9.68
CA TYR A 139 6.32 -3.08 9.22
C TYR A 139 5.16 -3.58 8.33
N HIS A 140 4.99 -4.90 8.16
CA HIS A 140 3.90 -5.48 7.38
C HIS A 140 2.55 -5.17 8.02
N VAL A 141 1.61 -4.65 7.23
CA VAL A 141 0.25 -4.28 7.69
C VAL A 141 -0.85 -4.92 6.86
N GLY A 142 -0.54 -5.49 5.70
CA GLY A 142 -1.50 -6.17 4.85
C GLY A 142 -0.84 -6.73 3.60
N THR A 143 -1.59 -7.57 2.89
CA THR A 143 -1.14 -8.23 1.67
C THR A 143 -2.15 -7.97 0.56
N ILE A 144 -1.68 -7.57 -0.62
CA ILE A 144 -2.48 -7.41 -1.82
C ILE A 144 -2.23 -8.59 -2.76
N GLY A 145 -3.29 -9.28 -3.17
CA GLY A 145 -3.25 -10.22 -4.29
C GLY A 145 -3.68 -9.53 -5.59
N LEU A 146 -2.98 -9.79 -6.69
CA LEU A 146 -3.42 -9.40 -8.04
C LEU A 146 -3.58 -10.64 -8.91
N VAL A 147 -4.79 -10.88 -9.37
CA VAL A 147 -5.10 -12.00 -10.26
C VAL A 147 -5.48 -11.43 -11.63
N PRO A 148 -4.64 -11.62 -12.66
CA PRO A 148 -4.99 -11.21 -14.00
C PRO A 148 -6.14 -12.07 -14.54
N ARG A 149 -7.08 -11.43 -15.22
CA ARG A 149 -8.25 -12.09 -15.82
C ARG A 149 -8.28 -11.88 -17.32
N ALA A 150 -8.96 -12.79 -18.01
CA ALA A 150 -9.21 -12.68 -19.45
C ALA A 150 -9.83 -11.32 -19.81
N GLY A 151 -9.56 -10.83 -21.03
CA GLY A 151 -10.14 -9.55 -21.49
C GLY A 151 -9.43 -8.28 -20.98
N GLY A 152 -8.34 -8.42 -20.22
CA GLY A 152 -7.59 -7.27 -19.68
C GLY A 152 -8.22 -6.72 -18.41
N TRP A 153 -8.72 -7.63 -17.57
CA TRP A 153 -9.23 -7.35 -16.24
C TRP A 153 -8.21 -7.81 -15.19
N VAL A 154 -8.34 -7.28 -13.98
CA VAL A 154 -7.56 -7.66 -12.81
C VAL A 154 -8.52 -7.81 -11.65
N ASP A 155 -8.41 -8.89 -10.89
CA ASP A 155 -8.98 -8.95 -9.56
C ASP A 155 -7.91 -8.51 -8.56
N LEU A 156 -8.30 -7.70 -7.59
CA LEU A 156 -7.46 -7.29 -6.47
C LEU A 156 -8.03 -7.92 -5.20
N THR A 157 -7.20 -8.57 -4.41
CA THR A 157 -7.54 -8.97 -3.05
C THR A 157 -6.73 -8.17 -2.04
N LEU A 158 -7.29 -7.88 -0.87
CA LEU A 158 -6.58 -7.41 0.30
C LEU A 158 -6.82 -8.43 1.41
N SER A 159 -5.75 -8.94 2.00
CA SER A 159 -5.77 -9.73 3.23
C SER A 159 -5.10 -8.92 4.33
N THR A 160 -5.82 -8.64 5.41
CA THR A 160 -5.32 -7.87 6.56
C THR A 160 -6.06 -8.28 7.83
N GLN A 161 -5.72 -7.65 8.95
CA GLN A 161 -6.41 -7.82 10.21
C GLN A 161 -6.59 -6.47 10.88
N ASP A 162 -7.64 -6.34 11.69
CA ASP A 162 -7.90 -5.10 12.44
C ASP A 162 -6.70 -4.72 13.30
N VAL A 163 -6.07 -5.71 13.94
CA VAL A 163 -4.85 -5.54 14.72
C VAL A 163 -3.89 -6.70 14.47
N TRP A 164 -2.66 -6.40 14.03
CA TRP A 164 -1.54 -7.33 14.07
C TRP A 164 -0.99 -7.39 15.49
N CYS A 165 -1.27 -8.51 16.17
CA CYS A 165 -0.98 -8.67 17.58
C CYS A 165 0.09 -9.76 17.82
N GLU A 166 1.19 -9.37 18.45
CA GLU A 166 2.23 -10.29 18.92
C GLU A 166 2.31 -10.21 20.44
N ILE A 167 2.23 -11.37 21.10
CA ILE A 167 2.33 -11.52 22.55
C ILE A 167 3.56 -12.35 22.88
N GLU A 168 4.51 -11.74 23.58
CA GLU A 168 5.69 -12.42 24.10
C GLU A 168 5.41 -12.92 25.51
N THR A 169 5.65 -14.21 25.76
CA THR A 169 5.52 -14.78 27.11
C THR A 169 6.87 -14.82 27.80
N SER A 170 7.05 -13.97 28.82
CA SER A 170 8.28 -13.90 29.62
C SER A 170 8.05 -14.37 31.06
N ALA A 171 9.10 -14.42 31.87
CA ALA A 171 9.01 -14.70 33.30
C ALA A 171 8.11 -13.69 34.06
N CYS A 172 7.95 -12.47 33.52
CA CYS A 172 7.08 -11.43 34.08
C CYS A 172 5.62 -11.52 33.59
N GLY A 173 5.29 -12.54 32.79
CA GLY A 173 3.98 -12.73 32.18
C GLY A 173 3.94 -12.34 30.69
N PRO A 174 2.74 -12.42 30.08
CA PRO A 174 2.53 -12.04 28.68
C PRO A 174 2.64 -10.52 28.51
N ARG A 175 3.51 -10.07 27.61
CA ARG A 175 3.61 -8.68 27.18
C ARG A 175 3.21 -8.58 25.71
N ARG A 176 2.37 -7.61 25.39
CA ARG A 176 2.07 -7.29 23.99
C ARG A 176 3.30 -6.58 23.39
N ARG A 177 3.92 -7.20 22.39
CA ARG A 177 5.08 -6.67 21.67
C ARG A 177 4.66 -5.85 20.46
N ARG A 178 3.54 -6.20 19.83
CA ARG A 178 3.00 -5.55 18.62
C ARG A 178 1.49 -5.43 18.69
N SER A 179 0.93 -4.32 18.22
CA SER A 179 -0.50 -4.01 18.24
C SER A 179 -0.92 -3.09 17.09
N VAL A 180 -0.48 -3.39 15.87
CA VAL A 180 -0.56 -2.45 14.73
C VAL A 180 -1.93 -2.53 14.03
N PRO A 181 -2.63 -1.41 13.76
CA PRO A 181 -3.97 -1.44 13.18
C PRO A 181 -3.95 -1.73 11.66
N GLY A 182 -3.83 -3.01 11.29
CA GLY A 182 -3.58 -3.45 9.90
C GLY A 182 -4.62 -2.97 8.89
N THR A 183 -5.91 -3.17 9.17
CA THR A 183 -7.02 -2.74 8.30
C THR A 183 -6.98 -1.23 8.07
N ALA A 184 -6.83 -0.44 9.13
CA ALA A 184 -6.82 1.02 9.04
C ALA A 184 -5.60 1.57 8.29
N LEU A 185 -4.44 0.89 8.37
CA LEU A 185 -3.23 1.28 7.65
C LEU A 185 -3.24 0.84 6.19
N SER A 186 -3.86 -0.29 5.88
CA SER A 186 -3.92 -0.85 4.52
C SER A 186 -4.99 -0.17 3.65
N ALA A 187 -6.10 0.25 4.24
CA ALA A 187 -7.26 0.75 3.50
C ALA A 187 -6.95 1.95 2.58
N PRO A 188 -6.18 2.98 2.99
CA PRO A 188 -5.86 4.09 2.10
C PRO A 188 -5.05 3.69 0.86
N ILE A 189 -4.22 2.64 0.95
CA ILE A 189 -3.45 2.10 -0.18
C ILE A 189 -4.40 1.36 -1.14
N VAL A 190 -5.32 0.55 -0.61
CA VAL A 190 -6.31 -0.15 -1.42
C VAL A 190 -7.27 0.83 -2.10
N ASP A 191 -7.77 1.82 -1.37
CA ASP A 191 -8.63 2.89 -1.92
C ASP A 191 -7.93 3.62 -3.07
N LEU A 192 -6.66 3.97 -2.90
CA LEU A 192 -5.83 4.58 -3.93
C LEU A 192 -5.76 3.69 -5.18
N LEU A 193 -5.42 2.42 -5.03
CA LEU A 193 -5.22 1.50 -6.16
C LEU A 193 -6.53 1.20 -6.90
N VAL A 194 -7.61 0.90 -6.17
CA VAL A 194 -8.93 0.62 -6.75
C VAL A 194 -9.48 1.85 -7.48
N CYS A 195 -9.42 3.03 -6.86
CA CYS A 195 -9.86 4.26 -7.51
C CYS A 195 -8.97 4.62 -8.70
N ALA A 196 -7.65 4.38 -8.64
CA ALA A 196 -6.76 4.59 -9.78
C ALA A 196 -7.11 3.68 -10.96
N HIS A 197 -7.38 2.40 -10.70
CA HIS A 197 -7.88 1.48 -11.72
C HIS A 197 -9.18 2.00 -12.35
N ALA A 198 -10.19 2.31 -11.52
CA ALA A 198 -11.48 2.76 -12.01
C ALA A 198 -11.37 4.05 -12.84
N LEU A 199 -10.55 4.99 -12.39
CA LEU A 199 -10.26 6.25 -13.08
C LEU A 199 -9.58 6.03 -14.44
N VAL A 200 -8.58 5.16 -14.53
CA VAL A 200 -7.86 4.87 -15.78
C VAL A 200 -8.76 4.18 -16.79
N GLY A 201 -9.48 3.13 -16.36
CA GLY A 201 -10.34 2.36 -17.26
C GLY A 201 -11.71 2.97 -17.52
N ARG A 202 -12.06 4.05 -16.82
CA ARG A 202 -13.39 4.69 -16.90
C ARG A 202 -14.53 3.72 -16.62
N GLN A 203 -14.29 2.80 -15.69
CA GLN A 203 -15.24 1.77 -15.31
C GLN A 203 -15.09 1.46 -13.82
N PRO A 204 -16.18 1.41 -13.05
CA PRO A 204 -16.11 1.01 -11.65
C PRO A 204 -15.72 -0.47 -11.53
N PRO A 205 -15.36 -0.95 -10.32
CA PRO A 205 -15.27 -2.38 -10.04
C PRO A 205 -16.56 -3.10 -10.44
N ALA A 206 -16.46 -4.35 -10.91
CA ALA A 206 -17.62 -5.16 -11.25
C ALA A 206 -18.33 -5.69 -9.99
N ALA A 207 -17.54 -6.08 -8.99
CA ALA A 207 -18.05 -6.50 -7.69
C ALA A 207 -17.00 -6.26 -6.60
N VAL A 208 -17.48 -6.11 -5.37
CA VAL A 208 -16.65 -6.13 -4.17
C VAL A 208 -17.25 -7.15 -3.22
N GLU A 209 -16.40 -8.04 -2.72
CA GLU A 209 -16.72 -8.99 -1.66
C GLU A 209 -15.87 -8.63 -0.43
N ILE A 210 -16.50 -8.62 0.74
CA ILE A 210 -15.81 -8.42 2.01
C ILE A 210 -16.14 -9.61 2.91
N ARG A 211 -15.11 -10.29 3.37
CA ARG A 211 -15.19 -11.41 4.32
C ARG A 211 -14.47 -11.03 5.59
N SER A 212 -15.03 -11.47 6.70
CA SER A 212 -14.40 -11.38 8.01
C SER A 212 -14.35 -12.76 8.65
N ALA A 213 -13.25 -13.03 9.33
CA ALA A 213 -13.03 -14.21 10.15
C ALA A 213 -12.39 -13.77 11.48
N PRO A 214 -12.40 -14.61 12.53
CA PRO A 214 -11.62 -14.34 13.73
C PRO A 214 -10.15 -14.07 13.39
N GLY A 215 -9.59 -13.04 14.00
CA GLY A 215 -8.20 -12.67 13.83
C GLY A 215 -7.25 -13.68 14.46
N LEU A 216 -5.96 -13.50 14.22
CA LEU A 216 -4.88 -14.34 14.69
C LEU A 216 -3.94 -13.54 15.60
N VAL A 217 -3.53 -14.17 16.69
CA VAL A 217 -2.52 -13.65 17.62
C VAL A 217 -1.32 -14.57 17.61
N TRP A 218 -0.14 -13.99 17.45
CA TRP A 218 1.13 -14.71 17.52
C TRP A 218 1.62 -14.72 18.96
N HIS A 219 1.71 -15.91 19.55
CA HIS A 219 2.30 -16.13 20.86
C HIS A 219 3.74 -16.58 20.70
N LEU A 220 4.67 -15.71 21.09
CA LEU A 220 6.10 -15.93 21.07
C LEU A 220 6.54 -16.51 22.42
N GLY A 221 7.12 -17.71 22.37
CA GLY A 221 7.68 -18.42 23.51
C GLY A 221 9.22 -18.42 23.50
N PRO A 222 9.85 -18.98 24.54
CA PRO A 222 11.30 -19.07 24.61
C PRO A 222 11.89 -19.93 23.48
N GLY A 223 13.09 -19.56 23.03
CA GLY A 223 13.85 -20.30 22.00
C GLY A 223 13.24 -20.23 20.60
N ASP A 224 12.75 -19.05 20.21
CA ASP A 224 12.14 -18.77 18.90
C ASP A 224 10.90 -19.63 18.57
N SER A 225 10.24 -20.17 19.58
CA SER A 225 8.98 -20.87 19.39
C SER A 225 7.84 -19.86 19.17
N ALA A 226 7.09 -20.03 18.08
CA ALA A 226 5.89 -19.23 17.81
C ALA A 226 4.68 -20.15 17.65
N THR A 227 3.58 -19.81 18.32
CA THR A 227 2.28 -20.47 18.10
C THR A 227 1.26 -19.43 17.69
N VAL A 228 0.46 -19.73 16.67
CA VAL A 228 -0.60 -18.85 16.20
C VAL A 228 -1.92 -19.34 16.78
N ARG A 229 -2.72 -18.42 17.34
CA ARG A 229 -4.03 -18.75 17.91
C ARG A 229 -5.10 -17.81 17.37
N PRO A 230 -6.31 -18.31 17.08
CA PRO A 230 -7.43 -17.43 16.76
C PRO A 230 -7.85 -16.65 18.01
N ASP A 231 -8.17 -15.37 17.82
CA ASP A 231 -8.72 -14.47 18.82
C ASP A 231 -10.05 -13.92 18.31
N PRO A 232 -11.19 -14.23 18.96
CA PRO A 232 -12.50 -13.78 18.52
C PRO A 232 -12.74 -12.28 18.70
N ASP A 233 -11.91 -11.59 19.50
CA ASP A 233 -12.00 -10.14 19.70
C ASP A 233 -11.25 -9.36 18.63
N LEU A 234 -10.49 -10.06 17.78
CA LEU A 234 -9.85 -9.52 16.58
C LEU A 234 -10.59 -10.00 15.34
N SER A 235 -10.56 -9.19 14.28
CA SER A 235 -11.08 -9.62 12.97
C SER A 235 -9.95 -9.65 11.95
N ALA A 236 -9.81 -10.79 11.28
CA ALA A 236 -9.17 -10.86 9.98
C ALA A 236 -10.16 -10.40 8.91
N LEU A 237 -9.68 -9.61 7.96
CA LEU A 237 -10.46 -9.04 6.87
C LEU A 237 -9.87 -9.44 5.54
N GLU A 238 -10.70 -10.00 4.67
CA GLU A 238 -10.39 -10.23 3.27
C GLU A 238 -11.34 -9.40 2.41
N ILE A 239 -10.80 -8.54 1.55
CA ILE A 239 -11.56 -7.81 0.53
C ILE A 239 -11.16 -8.32 -0.82
N ARG A 240 -12.13 -8.66 -1.66
CA ARG A 240 -11.92 -9.01 -3.05
C ARG A 240 -12.66 -8.04 -3.95
N VAL A 241 -11.91 -7.37 -4.81
CA VAL A 241 -12.40 -6.42 -5.81
C VAL A 241 -12.24 -7.07 -7.17
N THR A 242 -13.35 -7.36 -7.84
CA THR A 242 -13.37 -8.09 -9.10
C THR A 242 -13.59 -7.16 -10.28
N GLY A 243 -12.94 -7.48 -11.40
CA GLY A 243 -13.17 -6.78 -12.66
C GLY A 243 -12.65 -5.33 -12.65
N LEU A 244 -11.43 -5.12 -12.15
CA LEU A 244 -10.73 -3.85 -12.31
C LEU A 244 -10.07 -3.76 -13.69
N PRO A 245 -10.21 -2.63 -14.39
CA PRO A 245 -9.63 -2.48 -15.72
C PRO A 245 -8.11 -2.49 -15.64
N ARG A 246 -7.45 -3.34 -16.43
CA ARG A 246 -5.98 -3.40 -16.48
C ARG A 246 -5.41 -2.14 -17.13
N PHE A 247 -4.38 -1.57 -16.51
CA PHE A 247 -3.64 -0.45 -17.07
C PHE A 247 -3.04 -0.82 -18.45
N GLY A 248 -3.11 0.11 -19.41
CA GLY A 248 -2.56 -0.07 -20.76
C GLY A 248 -3.40 -0.94 -21.71
N VAL A 249 -4.55 -1.49 -21.28
CA VAL A 249 -5.49 -2.18 -22.18
C VAL A 249 -6.51 -1.19 -22.74
N PRO A 250 -6.78 -1.17 -24.07
CA PRO A 250 -7.77 -0.27 -24.65
C PRO A 250 -9.18 -0.45 -24.06
N VAL A 251 -9.86 0.66 -23.77
CA VAL A 251 -11.20 0.70 -23.16
C VAL A 251 -12.23 -0.10 -23.96
N ASP A 252 -12.19 -0.08 -25.30
CA ASP A 252 -13.11 -0.84 -26.15
C ASP A 252 -12.95 -2.36 -26.02
N ARG A 253 -11.76 -2.82 -25.64
CA ARG A 253 -11.51 -4.24 -25.38
C ARG A 253 -12.06 -4.63 -24.01
N GLN A 254 -11.88 -3.76 -23.01
CA GLN A 254 -12.43 -3.94 -21.68
C GLN A 254 -13.96 -3.99 -21.73
N ARG A 255 -14.63 -3.01 -22.36
CA ARG A 255 -16.10 -2.96 -22.48
C ARG A 255 -16.71 -4.22 -23.09
N ARG A 256 -16.09 -4.79 -24.12
CA ARG A 256 -16.54 -6.04 -24.76
C ARG A 256 -16.38 -7.27 -23.85
N ALA A 257 -15.40 -7.26 -22.95
CA ALA A 257 -15.20 -8.31 -21.98
C ALA A 257 -16.11 -8.18 -20.76
N ALA A 258 -16.43 -6.94 -20.31
CA ALA A 258 -17.35 -6.69 -19.20
C ALA A 258 -18.72 -7.34 -19.43
N ALA A 259 -19.26 -7.26 -20.65
CA ALA A 259 -20.54 -7.86 -21.02
C ALA A 259 -20.62 -9.41 -20.88
N ARG A 260 -19.51 -10.07 -20.53
CA ARG A 260 -19.43 -11.53 -20.30
C ARG A 260 -19.28 -11.90 -18.82
N LEU A 261 -18.95 -10.94 -17.95
CA LEU A 261 -18.73 -11.18 -16.52
C LEU A 261 -20.04 -11.27 -15.73
N ASP A 262 -21.11 -10.62 -16.20
CA ASP A 262 -22.42 -10.58 -15.53
C ASP A 262 -23.10 -11.95 -15.39
N ASP A 263 -22.68 -12.97 -16.16
CA ASP A 263 -23.30 -14.31 -16.17
C ASP A 263 -22.76 -15.28 -15.08
N ALA A 264 -21.68 -14.95 -14.36
CA ALA A 264 -20.90 -15.95 -13.60
C ALA A 264 -20.99 -15.89 -12.06
N ALA A 265 -21.64 -14.87 -11.46
CA ALA A 265 -21.56 -14.66 -10.01
C ALA A 265 -22.70 -15.36 -9.22
N GLY A 266 -22.53 -16.65 -8.91
CA GLY A 266 -23.40 -17.44 -8.03
C GLY A 266 -22.68 -17.94 -6.78
N GLY A 267 -22.90 -17.28 -5.64
CA GLY A 267 -22.37 -17.67 -4.32
C GLY A 267 -22.72 -16.62 -3.28
N ARG A 268 -23.04 -17.01 -2.04
CA ARG A 268 -23.61 -16.10 -1.04
C ARG A 268 -22.53 -15.15 -0.53
N LEU A 269 -22.69 -13.89 -0.93
CA LEU A 269 -21.74 -12.80 -0.97
C LEU A 269 -22.45 -11.58 -0.35
N LEU A 270 -21.73 -10.62 0.22
CA LEU A 270 -22.18 -9.22 0.10
C LEU A 270 -21.87 -8.79 -1.33
N LEU A 271 -22.61 -9.38 -2.28
CA LEU A 271 -22.61 -9.00 -3.68
C LEU A 271 -23.28 -7.63 -3.65
N TRP A 272 -22.50 -6.57 -3.79
CA TRP A 272 -23.05 -5.37 -4.37
C TRP A 272 -22.96 -5.58 -5.88
N PRO A 273 -24.01 -6.11 -6.54
CA PRO A 273 -23.98 -6.25 -7.98
C PRO A 273 -23.74 -4.87 -8.61
N ALA A 274 -23.20 -4.84 -9.82
CA ALA A 274 -23.06 -3.62 -10.61
C ALA A 274 -24.43 -3.03 -11.00
N GLY A 275 -25.20 -2.58 -10.02
CA GLY A 275 -26.41 -1.80 -10.16
C GLY A 275 -26.13 -0.31 -9.87
N PRO A 276 -27.10 0.58 -10.15
CA PRO A 276 -26.94 2.02 -9.90
C PRO A 276 -26.94 2.39 -8.41
N GLU A 277 -27.19 1.44 -7.52
CA GLU A 277 -27.23 1.69 -6.08
C GLU A 277 -25.80 1.86 -5.55
N ARG A 278 -25.61 2.78 -4.60
CA ARG A 278 -24.31 3.08 -3.99
C ARG A 278 -24.06 2.13 -2.81
N PRO A 279 -22.88 1.48 -2.70
CA PRO A 279 -22.62 0.59 -1.57
C PRO A 279 -22.67 1.35 -0.24
N PRO A 280 -23.05 0.70 0.87
CA PRO A 280 -22.98 1.29 2.20
C PRO A 280 -21.52 1.62 2.55
N ALA A 281 -21.31 2.62 3.42
CA ALA A 281 -19.98 2.93 3.93
C ALA A 281 -19.48 1.76 4.79
N VAL A 282 -18.36 1.16 4.38
CA VAL A 282 -17.67 0.11 5.15
C VAL A 282 -16.35 0.70 5.61
N ALA A 283 -16.38 1.40 6.75
CA ALA A 283 -15.16 1.95 7.33
C ALA A 283 -14.14 0.83 7.57
N PRO A 284 -12.83 1.07 7.31
CA PRO A 284 -12.23 2.35 6.88
C PRO A 284 -12.21 2.62 5.36
N PHE A 285 -12.84 1.78 4.53
CA PHE A 285 -12.80 1.89 3.06
C PHE A 285 -13.85 2.88 2.52
N ASP A 286 -13.44 3.73 1.58
CA ASP A 286 -14.35 4.61 0.84
C ASP A 286 -14.91 3.90 -0.40
N LEU A 287 -15.77 2.89 -0.19
CA LEU A 287 -16.39 2.12 -1.29
C LEU A 287 -17.15 3.01 -2.27
N ALA A 288 -17.70 4.13 -1.81
CA ALA A 288 -18.37 5.07 -2.68
C ALA A 288 -17.42 5.72 -3.69
N ALA A 289 -16.23 6.14 -3.23
CA ALA A 289 -15.21 6.70 -4.10
C ALA A 289 -14.77 5.72 -5.19
N TRP A 290 -14.80 4.41 -4.92
CA TRP A 290 -14.39 3.38 -5.91
C TRP A 290 -15.27 3.39 -7.15
N TRP A 291 -16.59 3.58 -6.97
CA TRP A 291 -17.53 3.72 -8.09
C TRP A 291 -17.46 5.11 -8.72
N ASP A 292 -17.38 6.16 -7.90
CA ASP A 292 -17.35 7.54 -8.38
C ASP A 292 -16.09 7.85 -9.21
N ALA A 293 -14.97 7.18 -8.92
CA ALA A 293 -13.67 7.39 -9.57
C ALA A 293 -13.72 7.21 -11.09
N ALA A 294 -14.53 6.29 -11.60
CA ALA A 294 -14.72 6.07 -13.03
C ALA A 294 -15.24 7.33 -13.76
N GLY A 295 -16.10 8.10 -13.08
CA GLY A 295 -16.72 9.31 -13.58
C GLY A 295 -15.92 10.60 -13.39
N TRP A 296 -14.82 10.59 -12.64
CA TRP A 296 -14.07 11.80 -12.33
C TRP A 296 -13.45 12.44 -13.57
N ARG A 297 -13.90 13.64 -13.91
CA ARG A 297 -13.30 14.44 -14.98
C ARG A 297 -12.08 15.15 -14.43
N LEU A 298 -10.90 14.69 -14.85
CA LEU A 298 -9.67 15.39 -14.59
C LEU A 298 -9.43 16.40 -15.72
N PRO A 299 -8.90 17.60 -15.42
CA PRO A 299 -8.38 18.46 -16.47
C PRO A 299 -7.38 17.66 -17.31
N PRO A 300 -7.29 17.90 -18.62
CA PRO A 300 -6.24 17.29 -19.43
C PRO A 300 -4.92 17.51 -18.72
N ILE A 301 -4.05 16.49 -18.74
CA ILE A 301 -2.65 16.66 -18.34
C ILE A 301 -2.12 17.69 -19.32
N GLY A 302 -2.18 18.96 -18.92
CA GLY A 302 -1.78 20.07 -19.76
C GLY A 302 -0.38 19.73 -20.23
N ALA A 303 -0.13 19.91 -21.53
CA ALA A 303 1.21 19.83 -22.07
C ALA A 303 2.09 20.70 -21.18
N MET A 304 2.80 20.07 -20.23
CA MET A 304 3.82 20.72 -19.44
C MET A 304 4.98 20.92 -20.41
N CYS A 305 4.79 21.85 -21.36
CA CYS A 305 5.90 22.54 -21.97
C CYS A 305 6.69 23.13 -20.80
N GLY A 306 7.90 22.60 -20.60
CA GLY A 306 8.84 23.06 -19.61
C GLY A 306 9.21 24.52 -19.88
N CYS A 307 8.44 25.44 -19.32
CA CYS A 307 8.74 26.87 -19.26
C CYS A 307 8.19 27.44 -17.93
N HIS A 308 8.53 26.83 -16.81
CA HIS A 308 8.68 27.59 -15.57
C HIS A 308 10.16 27.66 -15.25
N ALA A 309 10.81 28.63 -15.89
CA ALA A 309 12.08 29.15 -15.46
C ALA A 309 11.85 29.94 -14.15
N GLY A 310 12.62 29.59 -13.12
CA GLY A 310 12.95 30.49 -12.02
C GLY A 310 11.94 30.60 -10.89
N GLU A 311 12.01 29.66 -9.95
CA GLU A 311 12.27 30.02 -8.55
C GLU A 311 12.83 28.79 -7.83
N VAL A 312 14.16 28.73 -7.80
CA VAL A 312 14.91 27.81 -6.94
C VAL A 312 14.79 28.37 -5.53
N GLY A 313 13.75 27.96 -4.81
CA GLY A 313 13.66 28.10 -3.36
C GLY A 313 14.60 27.09 -2.70
N VAL A 314 15.91 27.38 -2.71
CA VAL A 314 16.85 26.78 -1.76
C VAL A 314 16.53 27.40 -0.41
N ALA A 315 15.79 26.66 0.43
CA ALA A 315 15.78 26.89 1.86
C ALA A 315 17.14 26.44 2.42
N GLY A 316 18.15 27.29 2.27
CA GLY A 316 19.36 27.25 3.09
C GLY A 316 19.06 27.94 4.41
N PRO A 317 19.56 27.44 5.55
CA PRO A 317 19.43 28.13 6.82
C PRO A 317 20.19 29.45 6.76
N ASP A 318 19.51 30.50 7.21
CA ASP A 318 19.99 31.88 7.28
C ASP A 318 21.15 31.95 8.29
N GLU A 319 22.37 31.98 7.77
CA GLU A 319 23.57 32.42 8.48
C GLU A 319 23.54 33.95 8.50
N ARG A 320 22.94 34.53 9.54
CA ARG A 320 23.28 35.83 10.13
C ARG A 320 22.33 36.20 11.27
N ASP A 321 22.83 36.09 12.49
CA ASP A 321 22.72 37.15 13.50
C ASP A 321 23.69 36.83 14.65
N GLU A 322 24.91 37.38 14.53
CA GLU A 322 25.80 37.62 15.67
C GLU A 322 25.25 38.82 16.46
N PRO A 323 24.93 38.71 17.76
CA PRO A 323 24.86 39.86 18.62
C PRO A 323 26.24 40.16 19.23
N ALA A 324 26.60 41.43 19.06
CA ALA A 324 27.81 42.08 19.52
C ALA A 324 28.25 41.71 20.95
N SER A 325 29.51 41.29 21.02
CA SER A 325 30.40 41.32 22.18
C SER A 325 30.30 42.66 22.91
N SER A 326 29.66 42.65 24.08
CA SER A 326 29.71 43.74 25.05
C SER A 326 30.68 43.35 26.16
N ARG A 327 31.90 43.88 26.08
CA ARG A 327 32.89 43.86 27.17
C ARG A 327 32.33 44.60 28.40
N PRO A 328 32.56 44.08 29.62
CA PRO A 328 32.78 44.91 30.78
C PRO A 328 34.27 44.89 31.14
N THR A 329 34.84 46.09 31.16
CA THR A 329 36.18 46.40 31.66
C THR A 329 36.08 46.71 33.17
N VAL A 330 37.16 46.38 33.92
CA VAL A 330 37.52 46.89 35.27
C VAL A 330 36.82 46.14 36.43
N ARG A 331 37.50 45.58 37.46
CA ARG A 331 38.54 46.19 38.32
C ARG A 331 39.39 45.15 39.07
N GLN A 332 40.69 45.44 39.18
CA GLN A 332 41.63 44.84 40.13
C GLN A 332 41.35 45.31 41.57
N GLY A 333 41.73 44.46 42.55
CA GLY A 333 41.95 44.78 43.97
C GLY A 333 41.12 43.88 44.88
N GLY A 334 41.65 43.14 45.85
CA GLY A 334 43.01 43.05 46.37
C GLY A 334 43.10 41.88 47.36
N ARG A 335 44.33 41.60 47.80
CA ARG A 335 44.68 40.64 48.84
C ARG A 335 44.01 40.97 50.18
N ALA A 336 43.60 39.93 50.90
CA ALA A 336 43.98 39.64 52.28
C ALA A 336 43.84 38.13 52.49
#